data_AF-A0A3C1LLG5-F1
#
_entry.id   AF-A0A3C1LLG5-F1
#
_cell.length_a   1.000
_cell.length_b   1.000
_cell.length_c   1.000
_cell.angle_alpha   90.00
_cell.angle_beta   90.00
_cell.angle_gamma   90.00
#
_symmetry.space_group_name_H-M   'P 1'
#
loop_
_entity.id
_entity.type
_entity.pdbx_description
1 polymer ?
#
loop_
_entity_poly.entity_id
_entity_poly.type
_entity_poly.pdbx_seq_one_letter_code
_entity_poly.pdbx_strand_id
1 'polypeptide(L)' 'TYYGITQPFWNACDAVCGEEEWMFHGTFSCGKGEPGQSMLLSHGVAPARFRNVDMIVKI' A
#
# COMPACT_ATOMS: atom_id res chain seq x y z
N THR A 1 -4.66 -11.54 5.09
CA THR A 1 -4.55 -11.01 3.71
C THR A 1 -5.81 -10.22 3.39
N TYR A 2 -5.73 -9.15 2.61
CA TYR A 2 -6.91 -8.42 2.14
C TYR A 2 -7.12 -8.62 0.64
N TYR A 3 -8.33 -8.36 0.14
CA TYR A 3 -8.62 -8.32 -1.30
C TYR A 3 -9.69 -7.26 -1.60
N GLY A 4 -9.85 -6.91 -2.87
CA GLY A 4 -10.89 -5.98 -3.31
C GLY A 4 -10.75 -5.61 -4.78
N ILE A 5 -11.82 -5.05 -5.36
CA ILE A 5 -11.77 -4.41 -6.67
C ILE A 5 -11.06 -3.06 -6.52
N THR A 6 -10.13 -2.74 -7.44
CA THR A 6 -9.24 -1.58 -7.34
C THR A 6 -9.96 -0.27 -6.99
N GLN A 7 -10.97 0.13 -7.77
CA GLN A 7 -11.69 1.39 -7.53
C GLN A 7 -12.38 1.43 -6.15
N PRO A 8 -13.25 0.45 -5.79
CA PRO A 8 -13.85 0.42 -4.45
C PRO A 8 -12.83 0.40 -3.30
N PHE A 9 -11.73 -0.34 -3.44
CA PHE A 9 -10.69 -0.42 -2.42
C PHE A 9 -10.00 0.93 -2.18
N TRP A 10 -9.58 1.61 -3.25
CA TRP A 10 -8.93 2.92 -3.12
C TRP A 10 -9.90 4.02 -2.67
N ASN A 11 -11.17 3.95 -3.07
CA ASN A 11 -12.22 4.84 -2.56
C ASN A 11 -12.54 4.63 -1.07
N ALA A 12 -12.12 3.49 -0.49
CA ALA A 12 -12.25 3.21 0.93
C ALA A 12 -11.15 3.87 1.80
N CYS A 13 -10.15 4.52 1.19
CA CYS A 13 -9.15 5.31 1.90
C CYS A 13 -9.77 6.62 2.42
N ASP A 14 -9.89 6.77 3.74
CA ASP A 14 -10.53 7.94 4.37
C ASP A 14 -9.56 8.86 5.13
N ALA A 15 -8.29 8.46 5.25
CA ALA A 15 -7.25 9.27 5.87
C ALA A 15 -5.84 8.84 5.43
N VAL A 16 -4.93 9.80 5.34
CA VAL A 16 -3.48 9.61 5.17
C VAL A 16 -2.79 10.42 6.26
N CYS A 17 -1.76 9.86 6.91
CA CYS A 17 -1.01 10.54 7.95
C CYS A 17 -0.19 11.73 7.39
N GLY A 18 0.28 12.59 8.30
CA GLY A 18 0.92 13.86 7.97
C GLY A 18 2.41 13.72 7.67
N GLU A 19 3.08 14.87 7.66
CA GLU A 19 4.53 14.97 7.41
C GLU A 19 5.36 14.25 8.49
N GLU A 20 4.89 14.22 9.73
CA GLU A 20 5.58 13.54 10.85
C GLU A 20 5.72 12.03 10.63
N GLU A 21 4.75 11.41 9.95
CA GLU A 21 4.76 9.97 9.62
C GLU A 21 5.27 9.67 8.21
N TRP A 22 5.63 10.71 7.43
CA TRP A 22 6.14 10.52 6.08
C TRP A 22 7.61 10.10 6.13
N MET A 23 7.92 8.92 5.59
CA MET A 23 9.30 8.43 5.55
C MET A 23 9.56 7.51 4.36
N PHE A 24 10.84 7.33 4.03
CA PHE A 24 11.25 6.34 3.05
C PHE A 24 11.04 4.93 3.60
N HIS A 25 9.99 4.26 3.11
CA HIS A 25 9.81 2.84 3.26
C HIS A 25 10.09 2.15 1.92
N GLY A 26 11.00 1.18 1.92
CA GLY A 26 11.33 0.43 0.72
C GLY A 26 11.65 -1.02 1.05
N THR A 27 11.43 -1.88 0.06
CA THR A 27 11.88 -3.27 0.06
C THR A 27 13.11 -3.42 -0.84
N PHE A 28 13.83 -4.53 -0.72
CA PHE A 28 15.01 -4.80 -1.56
C PHE A 28 14.69 -4.98 -3.06
N SER A 29 13.41 -5.05 -3.42
CA SER A 29 12.90 -5.14 -4.80
C SER A 29 11.67 -4.25 -4.97
N CYS A 30 11.29 -3.91 -6.21
CA CYS A 30 10.08 -3.12 -6.47
C CYS A 30 8.79 -3.96 -6.59
N GLY A 31 8.84 -5.26 -6.32
CA GLY A 31 7.68 -6.14 -6.23
C GLY A 31 6.85 -6.30 -7.52
N LYS A 32 7.36 -5.86 -8.68
CA LYS A 32 6.69 -6.07 -9.97
C LYS A 32 6.73 -7.55 -10.34
N GLY A 33 5.62 -8.06 -10.89
CA GLY A 33 5.51 -9.43 -11.38
C GLY A 33 6.25 -9.61 -12.70
N GLU A 34 5.53 -9.52 -13.82
CA GLU A 34 6.11 -9.67 -15.16
C GLU A 34 5.93 -8.40 -16.02
N PRO A 35 6.99 -7.91 -16.70
CA PRO A 35 8.38 -8.38 -16.60
C PRO A 35 8.99 -8.03 -15.23
N GLY A 36 9.83 -8.93 -14.71
CA GLY A 36 10.57 -8.69 -13.47
C GLY A 36 11.43 -7.43 -13.57
N GLN A 37 11.32 -6.54 -12.58
CA GLN A 37 12.11 -5.32 -12.49
C GLN A 37 12.57 -5.08 -11.04
N SER A 38 13.68 -4.35 -10.90
CA SER A 38 14.22 -3.91 -9.61
C SER A 38 14.53 -2.42 -9.69
N MET A 39 14.00 -1.64 -8.75
CA MET A 39 14.22 -0.19 -8.66
C MET A 39 13.99 0.30 -7.22
N LEU A 40 14.68 1.37 -6.84
CA LEU A 40 14.46 2.09 -5.59
C LEU A 40 13.21 2.97 -5.69
N LEU A 41 12.48 3.16 -4.58
CA LEU A 41 11.43 4.18 -4.54
C LEU A 41 12.04 5.58 -4.66
N SER A 42 11.40 6.44 -5.45
CA SER A 42 11.82 7.84 -5.64
C SER A 42 11.22 8.80 -4.59
N HIS A 43 10.31 8.32 -3.74
CA HIS A 43 9.57 9.10 -2.76
C HIS A 43 9.30 8.29 -1.49
N GLY A 44 9.13 8.99 -0.38
CA GLY A 44 8.61 8.42 0.86
C GLY A 44 7.10 8.19 0.79
N VAL A 45 6.61 7.42 1.75
CA VAL A 45 5.20 7.05 1.89
C VAL A 45 4.76 7.32 3.33
N ALA A 46 3.46 7.52 3.52
CA ALA A 46 2.85 7.68 4.83
C ALA A 46 1.80 6.58 5.06
N PRO A 47 1.55 6.17 6.32
CA PRO A 47 0.44 5.30 6.64
C PRO A 47 -0.91 5.87 6.16
N ALA A 48 -1.81 5.00 5.72
CA ALA A 48 -3.16 5.37 5.29
C ALA A 48 -4.19 4.42 5.92
N ARG A 49 -5.38 4.95 6.20
CA ARG A 49 -6.50 4.19 6.77
C ARG A 49 -7.51 3.86 5.69
N PHE A 50 -7.86 2.57 5.61
CA PHE A 50 -8.88 2.06 4.72
C PHE A 50 -10.04 1.49 5.53
N ARG A 51 -11.27 1.83 5.14
CA ARG A 51 -12.51 1.37 5.77
C ARG A 51 -13.14 0.25 4.96
N ASN A 52 -13.87 -0.66 5.62
CA ASN A 52 -14.70 -1.66 4.97
C ASN A 52 -13.94 -2.51 3.91
N VAL A 53 -12.68 -2.87 4.22
CA VAL A 53 -11.86 -3.75 3.38
C VAL A 53 -12.12 -5.20 3.79
N ASP A 54 -12.37 -6.07 2.82
CA ASP A 54 -12.51 -7.51 3.06
C ASP A 54 -11.18 -8.12 3.51
N MET A 55 -11.22 -8.79 4.67
CA MET A 55 -10.07 -9.40 5.31
C MET A 55 -10.24 -10.92 5.38
N ILE A 56 -9.25 -11.64 4.87
CA ILE A 56 -9.12 -13.07 5.07
C ILE A 56 -8.23 -13.29 6.30
N VAL A 57 -8.85 -13.78 7.38
CA VAL A 57 -8.14 -14.30 8.56
C VAL A 57 -7.95 -15.80 8.36
N LYS A 58 -6.69 -16.22 8.18
CA LYS A 58 -6.35 -17.64 8.26
C LYS A 58 -6.02 -17.93 9.73
N ILE A 59 -6.83 -18.80 10.35
CA ILE A 59 -6.55 -19.40 11.67
C ILE A 59 -5.54 -20.53 11.46
#